data_AF-A0A922WPM5-F1
#
_entry.id   AF-A0A922WPM5-F1
#
_cell.length_a   1.000
_cell.length_b   1.000
_cell.length_c   1.000
_cell.angle_alpha   90.00
_cell.angle_beta   90.00
_cell.angle_gamma   90.00
#
_symmetry.space_group_name_H-M   'P 1'
#
loop_
_entity.id
_entity.type
_entity.pdbx_description
1 polymer ?
#
loop_
_entity_poly.entity_id
_entity_poly.type
_entity_poly.pdbx_seq_one_letter_code
_entity_poly.pdbx_strand_id
1 'polypeptide(L)'
;TDLPELGGRPAENWPFTAIRLESGNTLVTLTHGNKVVELDATGAVVWKLTNEDLAGAPLADPCGAQRLPNGNTVIACYGTRGPVKVLEVTPDRKIVWSYTGPHKAHEIQILTTNGEPLVGSPLK
;
A
#
# COMPACT_ATOMS: atom_id res chain seq x y z
N THR A 1 5.39 -14.61 0.44
CA THR A 1 4.00 -14.12 0.38
C THR A 1 2.96 -15.20 0.62
N ASP A 2 3.31 -16.51 0.54
CA ASP A 2 2.40 -17.62 0.90
C ASP A 2 2.38 -17.95 2.41
N LEU A 3 2.68 -16.97 3.28
CA LEU A 3 2.71 -17.20 4.72
C LEU A 3 1.28 -17.49 5.24
N PRO A 4 1.10 -18.36 6.27
CA PRO A 4 -0.22 -18.63 6.83
C PRO A 4 -0.97 -17.37 7.27
N GLU A 5 -0.26 -16.42 7.90
CA GLU A 5 -0.80 -15.12 8.33
C GLU A 5 -1.21 -14.16 7.20
N LEU A 6 -0.86 -14.50 5.95
CA LEU A 6 -1.28 -13.82 4.72
C LEU A 6 -2.33 -14.61 3.95
N GLY A 7 -2.86 -15.70 4.52
CA GLY A 7 -3.85 -16.60 3.93
C GLY A 7 -3.26 -17.77 3.12
N GLY A 8 -1.94 -17.94 3.14
CA GLY A 8 -1.26 -19.03 2.45
C GLY A 8 -1.35 -18.96 0.92
N ARG A 9 -1.03 -20.08 0.25
CA ARG A 9 -1.21 -20.24 -1.20
C ARG A 9 -2.65 -20.00 -1.70
N PRO A 10 -3.71 -20.44 -0.99
CA PRO A 10 -5.09 -20.22 -1.45
C PRO A 10 -5.48 -18.75 -1.55
N ALA A 11 -4.80 -17.86 -0.83
CA ALA A 11 -5.05 -16.41 -0.91
C ALA A 11 -4.44 -15.76 -2.17
N GLU A 12 -3.64 -16.51 -2.95
CA GLU A 12 -3.14 -16.11 -4.26
C GLU A 12 -2.54 -14.69 -4.25
N ASN A 13 -1.67 -14.41 -3.29
CA ASN A 13 -1.31 -13.04 -2.93
C ASN A 13 -0.68 -12.16 -4.05
N TRP A 14 -0.19 -12.75 -5.13
CA TRP A 14 0.38 -12.09 -6.33
C TRP A 14 1.06 -10.74 -6.05
N PRO A 15 2.35 -10.74 -5.66
CA PRO A 15 3.06 -9.49 -5.43
C PRO A 15 3.19 -8.67 -6.73
N PHE A 16 2.98 -7.36 -6.67
CA PHE A 16 3.10 -6.46 -7.82
C PHE A 16 4.21 -5.42 -7.63
N THR A 17 4.10 -4.59 -6.60
CA THR A 17 5.13 -3.59 -6.23
C THR A 17 5.87 -4.05 -5.00
N ALA A 18 7.20 -3.87 -4.98
CA ALA A 18 8.06 -4.13 -3.84
C ALA A 18 9.11 -3.02 -3.72
N ILE A 19 9.07 -2.26 -2.63
CA ILE A 19 9.97 -1.12 -2.39
C ILE A 19 10.75 -1.36 -1.11
N ARG A 20 12.08 -1.31 -1.20
CA ARG A 20 12.96 -1.36 -0.03
C ARG A 20 12.91 -0.02 0.71
N LEU A 21 12.53 -0.05 1.98
CA LEU A 21 12.47 1.09 2.88
C LEU A 21 13.87 1.41 3.46
N GLU A 22 14.07 2.65 3.94
CA GLU A 22 15.32 3.06 4.61
C GLU A 22 15.63 2.20 5.85
N SER A 23 14.60 1.66 6.51
CA SER A 23 14.74 0.72 7.62
C SER A 23 15.36 -0.63 7.22
N GLY A 24 15.45 -0.93 5.93
CA GLY A 24 15.84 -2.24 5.40
C GLY A 24 14.65 -3.19 5.17
N ASN A 25 13.45 -2.83 5.62
CA ASN A 25 12.22 -3.57 5.37
C ASN A 25 11.73 -3.39 3.93
N THR A 26 10.87 -4.28 3.44
CA THR A 26 10.30 -4.20 2.09
C THR A 26 8.80 -4.01 2.16
N LEU A 27 8.29 -2.88 1.66
CA LEU A 27 6.86 -2.66 1.44
C LEU A 27 6.44 -3.40 0.17
N VAL A 28 5.40 -4.23 0.25
CA VAL A 28 4.94 -5.08 -0.85
C VAL A 28 3.43 -4.97 -1.00
N THR A 29 2.96 -4.71 -2.22
CA THR A 29 1.54 -4.83 -2.57
C THR A 29 1.22 -6.26 -3.00
N LEU A 30 0.15 -6.83 -2.44
CA LEU A 30 -0.31 -8.18 -2.70
C LEU A 30 -1.69 -8.09 -3.37
N THR A 31 -1.68 -7.95 -4.69
CA THR A 31 -2.80 -7.45 -5.50
C THR A 31 -4.05 -8.29 -5.35
N HIS A 32 -4.00 -9.55 -5.74
CA HIS A 32 -5.16 -10.42 -5.69
C HIS A 32 -5.58 -10.78 -4.27
N GLY A 33 -4.62 -10.71 -3.34
CA GLY A 33 -4.87 -10.82 -1.90
C GLY A 33 -5.53 -9.59 -1.26
N ASN A 34 -5.73 -8.48 -1.98
CA ASN A 34 -6.29 -7.22 -1.46
C ASN A 34 -5.64 -6.73 -0.16
N LYS A 35 -4.31 -6.79 -0.10
CA LYS A 35 -3.55 -6.40 1.09
C LYS A 35 -2.21 -5.75 0.71
N VAL A 36 -1.69 -4.95 1.63
CA VAL A 36 -0.34 -4.36 1.54
C VAL A 36 0.42 -4.74 2.80
N VAL A 37 1.66 -5.16 2.66
CA VAL A 37 2.47 -5.66 3.78
C VAL A 37 3.83 -5.02 3.80
N GLU A 38 4.44 -5.00 4.97
CA GLU A 38 5.85 -4.70 5.15
C GLU A 38 6.52 -5.95 5.71
N LEU A 39 7.58 -6.39 5.04
CA LEU A 39 8.38 -7.55 5.41
C LEU A 39 9.75 -7.08 5.92
N ASP A 40 10.24 -7.66 7.01
CA ASP A 40 11.62 -7.44 7.42
C ASP A 40 12.61 -8.20 6.51
N ALA A 41 13.92 -8.07 6.80
CA ALA A 41 14.97 -8.73 6.02
C ALA A 41 14.93 -10.26 6.08
N THR A 42 14.23 -10.85 7.06
CA THR A 42 14.03 -12.30 7.18
C THR A 42 12.77 -12.78 6.45
N GLY A 43 11.94 -11.85 5.99
CA GLY A 43 10.66 -12.11 5.34
C GLY A 43 9.48 -12.20 6.30
N ALA A 44 9.66 -11.85 7.59
CA ALA A 44 8.57 -11.81 8.56
C ALA A 44 7.71 -10.56 8.34
N VAL A 45 6.38 -10.69 8.52
CA VAL A 45 5.45 -9.56 8.38
C VAL A 45 5.55 -8.67 9.63
N VAL A 46 6.04 -7.45 9.46
CA VAL A 46 6.16 -6.45 10.53
C VAL A 46 5.07 -5.38 10.49
N TRP A 47 4.39 -5.25 9.34
CA TRP A 47 3.19 -4.44 9.19
C TRP A 47 2.28 -5.05 8.11
N LYS A 48 0.97 -4.94 8.29
CA LYS A 48 -0.04 -5.47 7.37
C LYS A 48 -1.26 -4.56 7.38
N LEU A 49 -1.78 -4.28 6.18
CA LEU A 49 -3.03 -3.58 5.95
C LEU A 49 -3.96 -4.46 5.11
N THR A 50 -5.16 -4.70 5.60
CA THR A 50 -6.23 -5.42 4.91
C THR A 50 -7.53 -4.60 4.91
N ASN A 51 -8.55 -5.12 4.22
CA ASN A 51 -9.90 -4.54 4.27
C ASN A 51 -10.59 -4.66 5.64
N GLU A 52 -10.07 -5.49 6.56
CA GLU A 52 -10.59 -5.56 7.94
C GLU A 52 -10.16 -4.34 8.76
N ASP A 53 -9.05 -3.70 8.39
CA ASP A 53 -8.53 -2.51 9.05
C ASP A 53 -9.26 -1.23 8.60
N LEU A 54 -9.96 -1.27 7.46
CA LEU A 54 -10.43 -0.08 6.76
C LEU A 54 -11.95 -0.06 6.58
N ALA A 55 -12.57 1.05 6.99
CA ALA A 55 -13.99 1.28 6.74
C ALA A 55 -14.28 1.25 5.23
N GLY A 56 -15.28 0.47 4.83
CA GLY A 56 -15.73 0.36 3.44
C GLY A 56 -14.86 -0.53 2.55
N ALA A 57 -13.87 -1.24 3.10
CA ALA A 57 -13.05 -2.22 2.39
C ALA A 57 -12.50 -1.71 1.02
N PRO A 58 -11.77 -0.58 0.98
CA PRO A 58 -11.40 0.08 -0.27
C PRO A 58 -10.26 -0.61 -1.03
N LEU A 59 -9.53 -1.57 -0.43
CA LEU A 59 -8.47 -2.29 -1.12
C LEU A 59 -9.08 -3.27 -2.10
N ALA A 60 -8.88 -2.99 -3.38
CA ALA A 60 -9.24 -3.86 -4.48
C ALA A 60 -8.12 -3.78 -5.51
N ASP A 61 -7.38 -4.88 -5.67
CA ASP A 61 -6.22 -4.98 -6.55
C ASP A 61 -5.22 -3.81 -6.30
N PRO A 62 -4.65 -3.70 -5.07
CA PRO A 62 -3.68 -2.65 -4.79
C PRO A 62 -2.39 -2.93 -5.57
N CYS A 63 -2.09 -2.11 -6.57
CA CYS A 63 -0.93 -2.32 -7.45
C CYS A 63 0.24 -1.43 -7.04
N GLY A 64 0.09 -0.11 -7.12
CA GLY A 64 1.10 0.86 -6.68
C GLY A 64 1.00 1.22 -5.20
N ALA A 65 2.14 1.40 -4.55
CA ALA A 65 2.22 1.97 -3.21
C ALA A 65 3.53 2.71 -2.98
N GLN A 66 3.52 3.75 -2.15
CA GLN A 66 4.73 4.43 -1.69
C GLN A 66 4.61 4.86 -0.22
N ARG A 67 5.72 4.74 0.52
CA ARG A 67 5.84 5.23 1.89
C ARG A 67 6.33 6.68 1.86
N LEU A 68 5.64 7.55 2.58
CA LEU A 68 6.01 8.95 2.80
C LEU A 68 6.98 9.08 3.99
N PRO A 69 7.80 10.14 4.06
CA PRO A 69 8.72 10.37 5.19
C PRO A 69 8.06 10.50 6.55
N ASN A 70 6.79 10.92 6.60
CA ASN A 70 6.00 10.97 7.85
C ASN A 70 5.53 9.58 8.31
N GLY A 71 5.87 8.51 7.57
CA GLY A 71 5.47 7.15 7.86
C GLY A 71 4.12 6.75 7.26
N ASN A 72 3.40 7.62 6.56
CA ASN A 72 2.15 7.24 5.90
C ASN A 72 2.42 6.44 4.61
N THR A 73 1.47 5.62 4.18
CA THR A 73 1.54 4.86 2.94
C THR A 73 0.43 5.30 2.00
N VAL A 74 0.80 5.74 0.80
CA VAL A 74 -0.14 6.03 -0.30
C VAL A 74 -0.27 4.78 -1.16
N ILE A 75 -1.50 4.37 -1.47
CA ILE A 75 -1.82 3.10 -2.15
C ILE A 75 -2.82 3.36 -3.27
N ALA A 76 -2.53 2.87 -4.47
CA ALA A 76 -3.46 2.87 -5.60
C ALA A 76 -4.27 1.56 -5.62
N CYS A 77 -5.61 1.67 -5.64
CA CYS A 77 -6.53 0.54 -5.68
C CYS A 77 -7.09 0.37 -7.09
N TYR A 78 -6.41 -0.41 -7.95
CA TYR A 78 -6.72 -0.48 -9.38
C TYR A 78 -8.09 -1.13 -9.67
N GLY A 79 -8.42 -2.16 -8.90
CA GLY A 79 -9.61 -3.00 -9.08
C GLY A 79 -10.87 -2.39 -8.48
N THR A 80 -10.77 -1.27 -7.78
CA THR A 80 -11.90 -0.66 -7.07
C THR A 80 -12.99 -0.18 -8.03
N ARG A 81 -14.22 -0.59 -7.75
CA ARG A 81 -15.44 -0.05 -8.39
C ARG A 81 -16.01 1.15 -7.61
N GLY A 82 -15.51 1.38 -6.40
CA GLY A 82 -15.92 2.51 -5.56
C GLY A 82 -15.28 3.83 -5.98
N PRO A 83 -15.62 4.94 -5.30
CA PRO A 83 -15.13 6.27 -5.65
C PRO A 83 -13.63 6.45 -5.33
N VAL A 84 -13.13 5.82 -4.26
CA VAL A 84 -11.74 5.96 -3.81
C VAL A 84 -10.80 5.16 -4.71
N LYS A 85 -9.89 5.85 -5.40
CA LYS A 85 -8.91 5.26 -6.33
C LYS A 85 -7.51 5.19 -5.74
N VAL A 86 -7.17 6.16 -4.90
CA VAL A 86 -5.93 6.21 -4.14
C VAL A 86 -6.28 6.60 -2.72
N LEU A 87 -5.61 5.99 -1.74
CA LEU A 87 -5.78 6.30 -0.33
C LEU A 87 -4.41 6.48 0.33
N GLU A 88 -4.37 7.36 1.32
CA GLU A 88 -3.23 7.51 2.22
C GLU A 88 -3.62 6.99 3.59
N VAL A 89 -2.83 6.08 4.13
CA VAL A 89 -3.01 5.52 5.48
C VAL A 89 -1.86 5.84 6.38
N THR A 90 -2.15 6.05 7.64
CA THR A 90 -1.16 6.17 8.71
C THR A 90 -0.57 4.81 9.09
N PRO A 91 0.55 4.77 9.85
CA PRO A 91 1.08 3.51 10.41
C PRO A 91 0.07 2.71 11.24
N ASP A 92 -0.84 3.40 11.93
CA ASP A 92 -1.96 2.82 12.69
C ASP A 92 -3.20 2.51 11.83
N ARG A 93 -3.05 2.47 10.50
CA ARG A 93 -4.03 2.00 9.51
C ARG A 93 -5.30 2.86 9.43
N LYS A 94 -5.17 4.16 9.68
CA LYS A 94 -6.27 5.10 9.50
C LYS A 94 -6.14 5.80 8.16
N ILE A 95 -7.23 5.86 7.41
CA ILE A 95 -7.29 6.67 6.18
C ILE A 95 -7.28 8.14 6.59
N VAL A 96 -6.30 8.89 6.11
CA VAL A 96 -6.18 10.34 6.36
C VAL A 96 -6.39 11.18 5.10
N TRP A 97 -6.32 10.55 3.93
CA TRP A 97 -6.63 11.19 2.66
C TRP A 97 -7.09 10.15 1.63
N SER A 98 -7.87 10.60 0.67
CA SER A 98 -8.25 9.79 -0.50
C SER A 98 -8.41 10.65 -1.74
N TYR A 99 -8.08 10.08 -2.88
CA TYR A 99 -8.43 10.63 -4.19
C TYR A 99 -9.61 9.87 -4.78
N THR A 100 -10.56 10.64 -5.29
CA THR A 100 -11.71 10.13 -6.05
C THR A 100 -11.67 10.69 -7.46
N GLY A 101 -12.05 9.88 -8.44
CA GLY A 101 -11.99 10.30 -9.83
C GLY A 101 -12.61 9.29 -10.81
N PRO A 102 -12.83 9.72 -12.06
CA PRO A 102 -13.49 8.88 -13.07
C PRO A 102 -12.58 7.78 -13.63
N HIS A 103 -11.26 7.90 -13.46
CA HIS A 103 -10.28 6.97 -14.01
C HIS A 103 -9.72 6.02 -12.94
N LYS A 104 -9.25 4.86 -13.38
CA LYS A 104 -8.51 3.94 -12.52
C LYS A 104 -7.10 4.47 -12.26
N ALA A 105 -6.57 4.19 -11.09
CA ALA A 105 -5.17 4.41 -10.76
C ALA A 105 -4.50 3.04 -10.59
N HIS A 106 -3.49 2.73 -11.40
CA HIS A 106 -2.76 1.47 -11.33
C HIS A 106 -1.48 1.65 -10.51
N GLU A 107 -0.62 2.56 -10.93
CA GLU A 107 0.62 2.91 -10.23
C GLU A 107 0.54 4.32 -9.64
N ILE A 108 1.29 4.58 -8.56
CA ILE A 108 1.38 5.91 -7.96
C ILE A 108 2.84 6.26 -7.66
N GLN A 109 3.21 7.49 -8.00
CA GLN A 109 4.49 8.07 -7.58
C GLN A 109 4.24 9.45 -7.00
N ILE A 110 4.83 9.69 -5.85
CA ILE A 110 4.79 10.95 -5.11
C ILE A 110 6.01 11.76 -5.51
N LEU A 111 5.77 12.85 -6.24
CA LEU A 111 6.82 13.76 -6.70
C LEU A 111 7.07 14.90 -5.71
N THR A 112 6.02 15.34 -5.02
CA THR A 112 6.00 16.47 -4.06
C THR A 112 4.78 16.33 -3.15
N THR A 113 4.81 16.94 -1.96
CA THR A 113 3.66 17.03 -1.04
C THR A 113 3.31 18.48 -0.77
N ASN A 114 2.10 18.91 -1.13
CA ASN A 114 1.61 20.28 -0.91
C ASN A 114 2.50 21.38 -1.53
N GLY A 115 3.19 21.08 -2.64
CA GLY A 115 4.10 22.02 -3.31
C GLY A 115 5.47 22.12 -2.64
N GLU A 116 5.65 21.52 -1.46
CA GLU A 116 6.93 21.45 -0.78
C GLU A 116 7.62 20.12 -1.13
N PRO A 117 8.93 20.14 -1.41
CA PRO A 117 9.72 18.92 -1.48
C PRO A 117 9.66 18.19 -0.14
N LEU A 118 9.41 16.89 -0.19
CA LEU A 118 9.55 16.03 0.97
C LEU A 118 11.02 16.03 1.42
N VAL A 119 11.29 16.36 2.68
CA VAL A 119 12.63 16.18 3.25
C VAL A 119 12.89 14.68 3.38
N GLY A 120 13.95 14.21 2.75
CA GLY A 120 14.29 12.79 2.62
C GLY A 120 14.29 12.32 1.17
N SER A 121 14.63 11.05 0.92
CA SER A 121 14.56 10.46 -0.41
C SER A 121 13.20 9.77 -0.59
N PRO A 122 12.33 10.23 -1.50
CA PRO A 122 11.15 9.45 -1.88
C PRO A 122 11.65 8.13 -2.46
N LEU A 123 11.29 7.02 -1.82
CA LEU A 123 11.75 5.71 -2.24
C LEU A 123 10.93 5.31 -3.47
N LYS A 124 11.64 5.17 -4.59
CA LYS A 124 11.10 4.85 -5.92
C LYS A 124 11.09 3.35 -6.15
#